data_AF-A0A7V1M675-F1
#
_entry.id   AF-A0A7V1M675-F1
#
_cell.length_a   1.000
_cell.length_b   1.000
_cell.length_c   1.000
_cell.angle_alpha   90.00
_cell.angle_beta   90.00
_cell.angle_gamma   90.00
#
_symmetry.space_group_name_H-M   'P 1'
#
loop_
_entity.id
_entity.type
_entity.pdbx_description
1 polymer ?
#
loop_
_entity_poly.entity_id
_entity_poly.type
_entity_poly.pdbx_seq_one_letter_code
_entity_poly.pdbx_strand_id
1 'polypeptide(L)' 'MCTCIIYTKTLRRSTGAMKELLRVSEVAPLLGVKRSRVYRLIRKGVLPHVEIAGAIKIPRGAFEQWLREKEQEALQAVKR' A
#
# COMPACT_ATOMS: atom_id res chain seq x y z
N MET A 1 -1.32 14.14 18.19
CA MET A 1 -1.70 14.62 16.84
C MET A 1 -0.49 14.47 15.94
N CYS A 2 -0.46 13.47 15.04
CA CYS A 2 0.64 13.33 14.08
C CYS A 2 0.23 13.98 12.76
N THR A 3 0.89 15.10 12.52
CA THR A 3 0.85 16.01 11.40
C THR A 3 0.90 15.28 10.06
N CYS A 4 -0.27 15.16 9.44
CA CYS A 4 -0.46 14.78 8.04
C CYS A 4 -0.14 15.99 7.15
N ILE A 5 1.12 16.39 7.14
CA ILE A 5 1.68 17.31 6.15
C ILE A 5 2.38 16.32 5.21
N ILE A 6 1.87 15.93 4.04
CA ILE A 6 1.83 16.69 2.79
C ILE A 6 0.84 15.91 1.88
N TYR A 7 -0.47 16.20 1.91
CA TYR A 7 -1.42 15.70 0.90
C TYR A 7 -1.42 16.64 -0.33
N THR A 8 -0.25 17.07 -0.80
CA THR A 8 -0.17 17.90 -2.00
C THR A 8 -0.10 17.01 -3.24
N LYS A 9 -1.23 16.97 -3.93
CA LYS A 9 -1.40 17.28 -5.35
C LYS A 9 -0.21 16.98 -6.29
N THR A 10 -0.59 16.38 -7.42
CA THR A 10 0.12 16.35 -8.72
C THR A 10 1.36 15.45 -8.81
N LEU A 11 1.24 14.35 -9.56
CA LEU A 11 2.04 14.17 -10.78
C LEU A 11 1.45 13.06 -11.66
N ARG A 12 0.83 13.48 -12.77
CA ARG A 12 0.73 12.71 -14.00
C ARG A 12 2.16 12.50 -14.52
N ARG A 13 2.60 11.26 -14.64
CA ARG A 13 3.63 10.83 -15.61
C ARG A 13 3.52 9.32 -15.81
N SER A 14 3.04 8.97 -17.00
CA SER A 14 3.25 7.66 -17.63
C SER A 14 4.75 7.45 -17.77
N THR A 15 5.27 6.37 -17.20
CA THR A 15 6.57 5.80 -17.61
C THR A 15 6.51 4.30 -17.34
N GLY A 16 6.17 3.54 -18.38
CA GLY A 16 6.33 2.09 -18.37
C GLY A 16 7.83 1.77 -18.41
N ALA A 17 8.34 1.11 -17.36
CA ALA A 17 9.58 0.31 -17.39
C ALA A 17 9.90 -0.42 -16.08
N MET A 18 9.29 -0.08 -14.92
CA MET A 18 9.43 -0.89 -13.69
C MET A 18 8.05 -1.13 -13.08
N LYS A 19 7.43 -2.25 -13.42
CA LYS A 19 6.06 -2.64 -13.02
C LYS A 19 5.97 -3.19 -11.59
N GLU A 20 7.08 -3.12 -10.85
CA GLU A 20 7.24 -3.76 -9.55
C GLU A 20 6.97 -2.83 -8.36
N LEU A 21 6.93 -1.50 -8.54
CA LEU A 21 6.73 -0.56 -7.43
C LEU A 21 5.41 0.21 -7.58
N LEU A 22 4.42 -0.15 -6.76
CA LEU A 22 3.10 0.46 -6.71
C LEU A 22 3.11 1.71 -5.82
N ARG A 23 2.35 2.73 -6.22
CA ARG A 23 2.07 3.90 -5.37
C ARG A 23 0.86 3.64 -4.48
N VAL A 24 0.75 4.37 -3.38
CA VAL A 24 -0.43 4.34 -2.48
C VAL A 24 -1.74 4.62 -3.25
N SER A 25 -1.69 5.47 -4.28
CA SER A 25 -2.84 5.77 -5.14
C SER A 25 -3.33 4.58 -5.98
N GLU A 26 -2.43 3.64 -6.31
CA GLU A 26 -2.73 2.43 -7.09
C GLU A 26 -3.13 1.29 -6.16
N VAL A 27 -2.56 1.21 -4.96
CA VAL A 27 -2.89 0.19 -3.96
C VAL A 27 -4.29 0.39 -3.36
N ALA A 28 -4.73 1.63 -3.18
CA ALA A 28 -6.06 1.93 -2.65
C ALA A 28 -7.22 1.28 -3.44
N PRO A 29 -7.32 1.44 -4.78
CA PRO A 29 -8.36 0.76 -5.56
C PRO A 29 -8.15 -0.77 -5.62
N LEU A 30 -6.92 -1.27 -5.62
CA LEU A 30 -6.65 -2.72 -5.61
C LEU A 30 -7.18 -3.41 -4.34
N LEU A 31 -7.07 -2.73 -3.19
CA LEU A 31 -7.59 -3.22 -1.91
C LEU A 31 -9.07 -2.88 -1.69
N GLY A 32 -9.69 -2.06 -2.54
CA GLY A 32 -11.04 -1.53 -2.31
C GLY A 32 -11.15 -0.64 -1.07
N VAL A 33 -10.05 -0.02 -0.61
CA VAL A 33 -10.03 0.81 0.61
C VAL A 33 -9.67 2.27 0.31
N LYS A 34 -10.13 3.19 1.17
CA LYS A 34 -9.72 4.60 1.10
C LYS A 34 -8.22 4.74 1.35
N ARG A 35 -7.57 5.70 0.68
CA ARG A 35 -6.13 6.02 0.85
C ARG A 35 -5.74 6.26 2.31
N SER A 36 -6.62 6.88 3.09
CA SER A 36 -6.43 7.10 4.54
C SER A 36 -6.26 5.79 5.32
N ARG A 37 -6.95 4.72 4.93
CA ARG A 37 -6.80 3.39 5.52
C ARG A 37 -5.45 2.77 5.13
N VAL A 38 -4.99 2.98 3.90
CA VAL A 38 -3.67 2.53 3.44
C VAL A 38 -2.55 3.19 4.25
N TYR A 39 -2.59 4.52 4.43
CA TYR A 39 -1.61 5.21 5.28
C TYR A 39 -1.65 4.73 6.74
N ARG A 40 -2.83 4.37 7.25
CA ARG A 40 -2.96 3.78 8.59
C ARG A 40 -2.28 2.40 8.67
N LEU A 41 -2.39 1.58 7.63
CA LEU A 41 -1.74 0.27 7.57
C LEU A 41 -0.22 0.40 7.47
N ILE A 42 0.27 1.37 6.68
CA ILE A 42 1.69 1.72 6.59
C ILE A 42 2.20 2.15 7.96
N ARG A 43 1.49 3.07 8.64
CA ARG A 43 1.87 3.56 9.97
C ARG A 43 1.84 2.47 11.05
N LYS A 44 0.98 1.46 10.89
CA LYS A 44 0.96 0.27 11.76
C LYS A 44 2.08 -0.72 11.45
N GLY A 45 2.87 -0.50 10.39
CA GLY A 45 3.91 -1.43 9.94
C GLY A 45 3.36 -2.74 9.34
N VAL A 46 2.05 -2.79 9.06
CA VAL A 46 1.39 -4.01 8.57
C VAL A 46 1.61 -4.16 7.07
N LEU A 47 1.71 -3.06 6.33
CA LEU A 47 1.84 -3.07 4.88
C LEU A 47 3.32 -2.89 4.47
N PRO A 48 3.89 -3.81 3.67
CA PRO A 48 5.28 -3.72 3.24
C PRO A 48 5.47 -2.52 2.31
N HIS A 49 6.35 -1.61 2.70
CA HIS A 49 6.65 -0.41 1.94
C HIS A 49 8.14 -0.12 1.96
N VAL A 50 8.60 0.59 0.93
CA VAL A 50 9.96 1.07 0.76
C VAL A 50 9.89 2.57 0.54
N GLU A 51 10.69 3.32 1.28
CA GLU A 51 10.82 4.76 1.09
C GLU A 51 11.98 5.03 0.13
N ILE A 52 11.66 5.59 -1.04
CA ILE A 52 12.65 5.96 -2.05
C ILE A 52 12.56 7.48 -2.24
N ALA A 53 13.63 8.19 -1.89
CA ALA A 53 13.72 9.65 -2.01
C ALA A 53 12.53 10.40 -1.35
N GLY A 54 12.10 9.94 -0.17
CA GLY A 54 10.96 10.52 0.56
C GLY A 54 9.58 10.15 0.01
N ALA A 55 9.51 9.30 -1.02
CA ALA A 55 8.26 8.78 -1.56
C ALA A 55 8.04 7.33 -1.14
N ILE A 56 6.85 7.04 -0.61
CA ILE A 56 6.44 5.68 -0.24
C ILE A 56 6.10 4.89 -1.51
N LYS A 57 6.76 3.75 -1.69
CA LYS A 57 6.55 2.78 -2.75
C LYS A 57 6.24 1.42 -2.14
N ILE A 58 5.41 0.64 -2.81
CA ILE A 58 4.98 -0.67 -2.35
C ILE A 58 5.42 -1.69 -3.40
N PRO A 59 6.40 -2.57 -3.10
CA PRO A 59 6.80 -3.60 -4.05
C PRO A 59 5.64 -4.58 -4.28
N ARG A 60 5.31 -4.84 -5.55
CA ARG A 60 4.21 -5.70 -5.99
C ARG A 60 4.36 -7.12 -5.44
N GLY A 61 5.56 -7.69 -5.52
CA GLY A 61 5.81 -9.05 -4.99
C GLY A 61 5.52 -9.15 -3.49
N ALA A 62 6.01 -8.17 -2.70
CA ALA A 62 5.73 -8.13 -1.27
C ALA A 62 4.26 -7.86 -0.97
N PHE A 63 3.61 -7.01 -1.78
CA PHE A 63 2.18 -6.72 -1.66
C PHE A 63 1.31 -7.96 -1.89
N GLU A 64 1.61 -8.75 -2.91
CA GLU A 64 0.90 -9.99 -3.22
C GLU A 64 1.12 -11.05 -2.14
N GLN A 65 2.34 -11.16 -1.61
CA GLN A 65 2.63 -12.05 -0.49
C GLN A 65 1.84 -11.66 0.76
N TRP A 66 1.83 -10.38 1.09
CA TRP A 66 1.04 -9.84 2.19
C TRP A 66 -0.47 -10.09 2.01
N LEU A 67 -0.98 -9.95 0.78
CA LEU A 67 -2.38 -10.21 0.48
C LEU A 67 -2.74 -11.68 0.75
N ARG A 68 -1.89 -12.62 0.29
CA ARG A 68 -2.07 -14.05 0.55
C ARG A 68 -2.08 -14.35 2.04
N GLU A 69 -1.16 -13.77 2.82
CA GLU A 69 -1.14 -13.95 4.28
C GLU A 69 -2.44 -13.48 4.95
N LYS A 70 -3.01 -12.34 4.49
CA LYS A 70 -4.29 -11.84 4.99
C LYS A 70 -5.50 -12.66 4.56
N GLU A 71 -5.50 -13.18 3.34
CA GLU A 71 -6.53 -14.10 2.89
C GLU A 71 -6.52 -15.40 3.71
N GLN A 72 -5.33 -15.94 4.00
CA GLN A 72 -5.20 -17.12 4.85
C GLN A 72 -5.67 -16.85 6.27
N GLU A 73 -5.27 -15.72 6.89
CA GLU A 73 -5.74 -15.33 8.23
C GLU A 73 -7.27 -15.22 8.29
N ALA A 74 -7.88 -14.60 7.27
CA ALA A 74 -9.33 -14.50 7.17
C ALA A 74 -10.01 -15.87 7.01
N LEU A 75 -9.46 -16.75 6.16
CA LEU A 75 -9.99 -18.10 5.97
C LEU A 75 -9.87 -18.97 7.23
N GLN A 76 -8.78 -18.83 7.98
CA GLN A 76 -8.59 -19.53 9.27
C GLN A 76 -9.57 -19.03 10.33
N ALA A 77 -9.90 -17.73 10.34
CA ALA A 77 -10.88 -17.17 11.27
C ALA A 77 -12.31 -17.68 11.01
N VAL A 78 -12.67 -17.96 9.76
CA VAL A 78 -14.00 -18.50 9.40
C VAL A 78 -14.13 -19.99 9.73
N LYS A 79 -13.02 -20.73 9.77
CA LYS A 79 -13.01 -22.16 10.13
C LYS A 79 -13.10 -22.44 11.63
N ARG A 80 -13.07 -21.39 12.46
CA ARG A 80 -13.10 -21.50 13.92
C ARG A 80 -14.48 -21.12 14.46
#